data_AF-A0A954Q0B3-F1
#
_entry.id   AF-A0A954Q0B3-F1
#
_cell.length_a   1.000
_cell.length_b   1.000
_cell.length_c   1.000
_cell.angle_alpha   90.00
_cell.angle_beta   90.00
_cell.angle_gamma   90.00
#
_symmetry.space_group_name_H-M   'P 1'
#
loop_
_entity.id
_entity.type
_entity.pdbx_description
1 polymer ?
#
loop_
_entity_poly.entity_id
_entity_poly.type
_entity_poly.pdbx_seq_one_letter_code
_entity_poly.pdbx_strand_id
1 'polypeptide(L)'
;MIADTQEKKIPIDIRVTDTGSSPNSVLLVGSNGDLFTEGLAHNGKVLLFSASEARPDLIRRYWYHVDAFGHSRRYLNWNPWLYEGESLADLCYAIPEVNTEDCQRAGIVELEAKYKVEDIDFVRRALARNAAVTSEEVLQRDEYFDTPDRTLDSQDFVVRIRKSRSATEIGMKGARFRTPTGEYSRVELEFTAASEQQVRDQIRMQGLERTWFFEKRRTEFRWSDTDASVFLDEIPEIGYFVEIEGSLDEIHMIEQHLTAGLHMKINRNYKELFVESRNARGEGPSQIEGAQFSNANFK
;
A
#
# COMPACT_ATOMS: atom_id res chain seq x y z
N MET A 1 19.80 11.27 -29.27
CA MET A 1 19.27 9.94 -28.85
C MET A 1 17.74 9.90 -28.83
N ILE A 2 17.02 10.63 -27.96
CA ILE A 2 15.53 10.66 -28.00
C ILE A 2 15.00 11.26 -29.32
N ALA A 3 15.59 12.37 -29.79
CA ALA A 3 15.23 13.00 -31.06
C ALA A 3 15.49 12.08 -32.28
N ASP A 4 16.62 11.37 -32.31
CA ASP A 4 16.92 10.37 -33.35
C ASP A 4 15.92 9.20 -33.35
N THR A 5 15.54 8.72 -32.17
CA THR A 5 14.59 7.60 -31.99
C THR A 5 13.18 7.99 -32.45
N GLN A 6 12.76 9.24 -32.17
CA GLN A 6 11.49 9.79 -32.64
C GLN A 6 11.49 10.03 -34.16
N GLU A 7 12.56 10.60 -34.71
CA GLU A 7 12.70 10.88 -36.15
C GLU A 7 12.70 9.57 -36.97
N LYS A 8 13.35 8.52 -36.46
CA LYS A 8 13.51 7.25 -37.16
C LYS A 8 12.47 6.18 -36.78
N LYS A 9 11.51 6.52 -35.91
CA LYS A 9 10.50 5.59 -35.35
C LYS A 9 11.09 4.29 -34.82
N ILE A 10 12.25 4.37 -34.17
CA ILE A 10 12.94 3.19 -33.63
C ILE A 10 12.27 2.83 -32.29
N PRO A 11 11.89 1.57 -32.03
CA PRO A 11 11.26 1.20 -30.77
C PRO A 11 12.22 1.40 -29.59
N ILE A 12 11.71 1.99 -28.50
CA ILE A 12 12.46 2.20 -27.26
C ILE A 12 12.77 0.84 -26.64
N ASP A 13 14.06 0.55 -26.45
CA ASP A 13 14.57 -0.70 -25.89
C ASP A 13 14.82 -0.53 -24.38
N ILE A 14 14.01 -1.22 -23.59
CA ILE A 14 14.04 -1.16 -22.14
C ILE A 14 14.66 -2.46 -21.62
N ARG A 15 15.82 -2.41 -20.96
CA ARG A 15 16.52 -3.60 -20.45
C ARG A 15 16.53 -3.66 -18.92
N VAL A 16 16.60 -4.83 -18.32
CA VAL A 16 16.83 -5.03 -16.88
C VAL A 16 18.12 -5.84 -16.78
N THR A 17 19.15 -5.33 -16.10
CA THR A 17 20.46 -5.97 -16.02
C THR A 17 20.80 -6.29 -14.56
N ASP A 18 20.95 -7.58 -14.25
CA ASP A 18 21.71 -8.05 -13.09
C ASP A 18 23.23 -7.88 -13.35
N THR A 19 24.03 -8.06 -12.31
CA THR A 19 25.49 -7.87 -12.09
C THR A 19 26.47 -8.43 -13.15
N GLY A 20 25.99 -8.92 -14.29
CA GLY A 20 26.78 -9.08 -15.52
C GLY A 20 27.68 -10.31 -15.59
N SER A 21 27.55 -11.27 -14.67
CA SER A 21 28.41 -12.46 -14.63
C SER A 21 27.86 -13.71 -15.35
N SER A 22 26.63 -13.67 -15.88
CA SER A 22 26.01 -14.83 -16.53
C SER A 22 25.33 -14.45 -17.87
N PRO A 23 25.55 -15.21 -18.98
CA PRO A 23 24.74 -15.09 -20.19
C PRO A 23 23.26 -15.40 -19.88
N ASN A 24 22.32 -14.64 -20.47
CA ASN A 24 20.86 -14.67 -20.20
C ASN A 24 20.39 -14.00 -18.89
N SER A 25 21.21 -13.16 -18.26
CA SER A 25 20.85 -12.40 -17.04
C SER A 25 20.02 -11.13 -17.29
N VAL A 26 19.64 -10.89 -18.54
CA VAL A 26 18.96 -9.67 -18.97
C VAL A 26 17.55 -10.01 -19.42
N LEU A 27 16.55 -9.43 -18.77
CA LEU A 27 15.16 -9.44 -19.21
C LEU A 27 14.83 -8.10 -19.84
N LEU A 28 14.19 -8.13 -21.01
CA LEU A 28 13.82 -6.95 -21.80
C LEU A 28 12.30 -6.92 -21.92
N VAL A 29 11.68 -5.76 -21.75
CA VAL A 29 10.24 -5.62 -21.97
C VAL A 29 10.05 -4.71 -23.19
N GLY A 30 9.48 -5.26 -24.25
CA GLY A 30 9.14 -4.51 -25.46
C GLY A 30 8.02 -3.51 -25.20
N SER A 31 7.90 -2.48 -26.05
CA SER A 31 6.83 -1.48 -25.96
C SER A 31 5.42 -2.06 -26.13
N ASN A 32 5.32 -3.28 -26.65
CA ASN A 32 4.10 -4.08 -26.77
C ASN A 32 3.86 -5.03 -25.57
N GLY A 33 4.74 -5.02 -24.57
CA GLY A 33 4.68 -5.87 -23.38
C GLY A 33 5.40 -7.21 -23.51
N ASP A 34 5.95 -7.55 -24.67
CA ASP A 34 6.67 -8.80 -24.89
C ASP A 34 7.93 -8.89 -24.01
N LEU A 35 8.20 -10.06 -23.44
CA LEU A 35 9.42 -10.31 -22.66
C LEU A 35 10.47 -10.94 -23.57
N PHE A 36 11.69 -10.41 -23.56
CA PHE A 36 12.84 -10.96 -24.25
C PHE A 36 13.97 -11.20 -23.27
N THR A 37 14.95 -11.99 -23.69
CA THR A 37 16.29 -11.96 -23.11
C THR A 37 17.30 -11.53 -24.16
N GLU A 38 18.47 -11.11 -23.71
CA GLU A 38 19.57 -10.81 -24.61
C GLU A 38 20.16 -12.12 -25.14
N GLY A 39 20.23 -12.27 -26.47
CA GLY A 39 20.81 -13.43 -27.11
C GLY A 39 22.29 -13.59 -26.78
N LEU A 40 22.80 -14.82 -26.90
CA LEU A 40 24.22 -15.14 -26.70
C LEU A 40 25.12 -14.15 -27.44
N ALA A 41 26.13 -13.62 -26.73
CA ALA A 41 27.09 -12.64 -27.23
C ALA A 41 26.48 -11.31 -27.72
N HIS A 42 25.36 -10.88 -27.14
CA HIS A 42 24.67 -9.62 -27.48
C HIS A 42 24.12 -9.59 -28.92
N ASN A 43 23.96 -10.75 -29.57
CA ASN A 43 23.43 -10.85 -30.92
C ASN A 43 21.90 -10.82 -30.94
N GLY A 44 21.35 -9.65 -30.60
CA GLY A 44 19.93 -9.36 -30.70
C GLY A 44 19.10 -9.87 -29.51
N LYS A 45 17.80 -9.61 -29.58
CA LYS A 45 16.82 -10.03 -28.57
C LYS A 45 16.26 -11.39 -28.92
N VAL A 46 16.20 -12.29 -27.94
CA VAL A 46 15.49 -13.56 -28.06
C VAL A 46 14.15 -13.40 -27.36
N LEU A 47 13.06 -13.50 -28.12
CA LEU A 47 11.71 -13.47 -27.55
C LEU A 47 11.55 -14.67 -26.60
N LEU A 48 11.32 -14.38 -25.33
CA LEU A 48 10.99 -15.39 -24.33
C LEU A 48 9.47 -15.56 -24.23
N PHE A 49 8.72 -14.48 -24.44
CA PHE A 49 7.29 -14.42 -24.18
C PHE A 49 6.61 -13.32 -24.99
N SER A 50 5.52 -13.66 -25.68
CA SER A 50 4.67 -12.72 -26.39
C SER A 50 3.47 -12.30 -25.53
N ALA A 51 3.26 -10.99 -25.35
CA ALA A 51 2.12 -10.42 -24.64
C ALA A 51 0.79 -10.59 -25.39
N SER A 52 0.83 -10.83 -26.71
CA SER A 52 -0.38 -11.09 -27.50
C SER A 52 -0.89 -12.52 -27.39
N GLU A 53 -0.01 -13.47 -27.07
CA GLU A 53 -0.34 -14.90 -26.98
C GLU A 53 -0.62 -15.35 -25.56
N ALA A 54 -0.31 -14.50 -24.57
CA ALA A 54 -0.30 -14.89 -23.19
C ALA A 54 -1.08 -13.95 -22.30
N ARG A 55 -1.44 -14.52 -21.16
CA ARG A 55 -2.18 -13.94 -20.03
C ARG A 55 -1.42 -12.73 -19.46
N PRO A 56 -1.81 -11.48 -19.77
CA PRO A 56 -1.08 -10.26 -19.36
C PRO A 56 -0.94 -10.12 -17.83
N ASP A 57 -1.79 -10.82 -17.08
CA ASP A 57 -1.72 -10.99 -15.63
C ASP A 57 -0.43 -11.65 -15.13
N LEU A 58 0.24 -12.48 -15.94
CA LEU A 58 1.50 -13.12 -15.56
C LEU A 58 2.70 -12.18 -15.65
N ILE A 59 2.80 -11.32 -16.68
CA ILE A 59 3.88 -10.32 -16.77
C ILE A 59 3.81 -9.35 -15.59
N ARG A 60 2.60 -8.89 -15.24
CA ARG A 60 2.39 -7.99 -14.10
C ARG A 60 2.87 -8.59 -12.78
N ARG A 61 2.77 -9.92 -12.59
CA ARG A 61 3.29 -10.61 -11.40
C ARG A 61 4.81 -10.56 -11.29
N TYR A 62 5.52 -10.52 -12.41
CA TYR A 62 6.98 -10.44 -12.41
C TYR A 62 7.51 -9.01 -12.29
N TRP A 63 6.65 -8.00 -12.45
CA TRP A 63 7.01 -6.59 -12.28
C TRP A 63 7.52 -6.27 -10.87
N TYR A 64 7.04 -7.00 -9.86
CA TYR A 64 7.50 -6.95 -8.47
C TYR A 64 9.01 -7.24 -8.31
N HIS A 65 9.61 -7.96 -9.24
CA HIS A 65 11.04 -8.32 -9.21
C HIS A 65 11.92 -7.39 -10.04
N VAL A 66 11.34 -6.37 -10.67
CA VAL A 66 12.09 -5.42 -11.52
C VAL A 66 12.60 -4.27 -10.65
N ASP A 67 13.93 -4.08 -10.60
CA ASP A 67 14.53 -2.88 -10.03
C ASP A 67 14.19 -1.65 -10.89
N ALA A 68 13.09 -0.99 -10.54
CA ALA A 68 12.58 0.17 -11.25
C ALA A 68 13.58 1.34 -11.28
N PHE A 69 14.40 1.53 -10.25
CA PHE A 69 15.37 2.63 -10.18
C PHE A 69 16.58 2.37 -11.08
N GLY A 70 17.18 1.18 -11.00
CA GLY A 70 18.28 0.78 -11.86
C GLY A 70 17.87 0.78 -13.33
N HIS A 71 16.66 0.31 -13.62
CA HIS A 71 16.06 0.35 -14.95
C HIS A 71 15.93 1.77 -15.51
N SER A 72 15.40 2.68 -14.71
CA SER A 72 15.12 4.04 -15.14
C SER A 72 16.38 4.88 -15.32
N ARG A 73 17.35 4.74 -14.42
CA ARG A 73 18.67 5.37 -14.59
C ARG A 73 19.39 4.90 -15.84
N ARG A 74 19.26 3.61 -16.19
CA ARG A 74 20.04 2.99 -17.26
C ARG A 74 19.41 3.12 -18.64
N TYR A 75 18.08 3.12 -18.74
CA TYR A 75 17.36 3.07 -20.03
C TYR A 75 16.52 4.31 -20.32
N LEU A 76 15.99 4.96 -19.30
CA LEU A 76 15.34 6.27 -19.44
C LEU A 76 16.36 7.42 -19.29
N ASN A 77 17.64 7.06 -19.09
CA ASN A 77 18.73 8.00 -18.81
C ASN A 77 18.36 8.96 -17.67
N TRP A 78 17.52 8.48 -16.74
CA TRP A 78 16.91 9.32 -15.74
C TRP A 78 17.93 9.73 -14.68
N ASN A 79 17.97 11.02 -14.38
CA ASN A 79 18.89 11.61 -13.42
C ASN A 79 18.18 12.78 -12.73
N PRO A 80 18.05 12.80 -11.39
CA PRO A 80 17.33 13.86 -10.68
C PRO A 80 17.74 15.27 -11.09
N TRP A 81 19.04 15.50 -11.34
CA TRP A 81 19.58 16.80 -11.73
C TRP A 81 19.19 17.25 -13.14
N LEU A 82 18.83 16.32 -14.03
CA LEU A 82 18.38 16.62 -15.40
C LEU A 82 16.89 17.01 -15.44
N TYR A 83 16.15 16.74 -14.35
CA TYR A 83 14.72 16.96 -14.24
C TYR A 83 14.36 17.75 -12.98
N GLU A 84 15.21 18.70 -12.60
CA GLU A 84 14.96 19.66 -11.49
C GLU A 84 14.56 19.03 -10.14
N GLY A 85 14.95 17.78 -9.90
CA GLY A 85 14.62 17.03 -8.69
C GLY A 85 13.27 16.31 -8.71
N GLU A 86 12.51 16.38 -9.80
CA GLU A 86 11.26 15.65 -9.97
C GLU A 86 11.51 14.14 -10.01
N SER A 87 10.62 13.37 -9.37
CA SER A 87 10.74 11.92 -9.35
C SER A 87 10.33 11.33 -10.71
N LEU A 88 10.87 10.16 -11.04
CA LEU A 88 10.47 9.46 -12.26
C LEU A 88 8.95 9.18 -12.29
N ALA A 89 8.34 8.92 -11.13
CA ALA A 89 6.90 8.66 -11.03
C ALA A 89 6.08 9.87 -11.49
N ASP A 90 6.59 11.09 -11.28
CA ASP A 90 5.93 12.34 -11.68
C ASP A 90 6.10 12.62 -13.18
N LEU A 91 7.21 12.16 -13.78
CA LEU A 91 7.57 12.40 -15.18
C LEU A 91 6.94 11.40 -16.16
N CYS A 92 6.64 10.18 -15.70
CA CYS A 92 6.12 9.11 -16.54
C CYS A 92 4.61 9.28 -16.79
N TYR A 93 4.18 9.07 -18.05
CA TYR A 93 2.76 9.00 -18.39
C TYR A 93 2.11 7.81 -17.68
N ALA A 94 1.17 8.11 -16.77
CA ALA A 94 0.35 7.08 -16.14
C ALA A 94 -0.46 6.35 -17.21
N ILE A 95 -0.32 5.03 -17.29
CA ILE A 95 -1.19 4.22 -18.14
C ILE A 95 -2.61 4.39 -17.59
N PRO A 96 -3.58 4.85 -18.41
CA PRO A 96 -4.94 5.08 -17.95
C PRO A 96 -5.48 3.83 -17.27
N GLU A 97 -6.05 4.01 -16.08
CA GLU A 97 -6.73 2.94 -15.39
C GLU A 97 -7.84 2.39 -16.29
N VAL A 98 -7.95 1.06 -16.34
CA VAL A 98 -9.13 0.44 -16.94
C VAL A 98 -10.30 0.91 -16.10
N ASN A 99 -11.30 1.54 -16.74
CA ASN A 99 -12.49 2.03 -16.04
C ASN A 99 -13.21 0.83 -15.41
N THR A 100 -12.97 0.59 -14.12
CA THR A 100 -13.59 -0.51 -13.36
C THR A 100 -14.90 -0.03 -12.76
N GLU A 101 -15.82 0.43 -13.61
CA GLU A 101 -17.21 0.71 -13.20
C GLU A 101 -17.93 -0.59 -12.76
N ASP A 102 -17.36 -1.78 -13.03
CA ASP A 102 -17.95 -3.08 -12.72
C ASP A 102 -17.37 -3.80 -11.48
N CYS A 103 -16.61 -3.14 -10.61
CA CYS A 103 -16.13 -3.76 -9.36
C CYS A 103 -17.18 -3.73 -8.24
N GLN A 104 -18.40 -4.20 -8.52
CA GLN A 104 -19.43 -4.49 -7.52
C GLN A 104 -19.47 -5.98 -7.19
N ARG A 105 -18.50 -6.44 -6.39
CA ARG A 105 -18.63 -7.62 -5.51
C ARG A 105 -17.79 -7.32 -4.27
N ALA A 106 -18.17 -7.86 -3.10
CA ALA A 106 -17.33 -7.83 -1.89
C ALA A 106 -15.90 -8.18 -2.27
N GLY A 107 -15.08 -7.13 -2.37
CA GLY A 107 -13.97 -7.09 -3.30
C GLY A 107 -12.68 -7.28 -2.55
N ILE A 108 -11.75 -8.04 -3.14
CA ILE A 108 -10.37 -8.10 -2.67
C ILE A 108 -9.74 -6.69 -2.71
N VAL A 109 -10.31 -5.74 -3.45
CA VAL A 109 -9.83 -4.35 -3.53
C VAL A 109 -10.74 -3.45 -2.68
N GLU A 110 -10.15 -2.78 -1.70
CA GLU A 110 -10.83 -1.81 -0.82
C GLU A 110 -10.37 -0.40 -1.20
N LEU A 111 -11.29 0.58 -1.26
CA LEU A 111 -10.99 2.00 -1.41
C LEU A 111 -11.23 2.70 -0.06
N GLU A 112 -10.22 3.40 0.44
CA GLU A 112 -10.28 4.05 1.76
C GLU A 112 -9.81 5.51 1.76
N ALA A 113 -10.39 6.29 2.68
CA ALA A 113 -9.97 7.65 3.02
C ALA A 113 -9.79 7.78 4.53
N LYS A 114 -8.71 8.44 4.96
CA LYS A 114 -8.34 8.61 6.36
C LYS A 114 -8.25 10.08 6.75
N TYR A 115 -8.79 10.43 7.89
CA TYR A 115 -8.88 11.81 8.37
C TYR A 115 -8.39 11.93 9.81
N LYS A 116 -7.74 13.06 10.11
CA LYS A 116 -7.46 13.43 11.50
C LYS A 116 -8.73 13.99 12.13
N VAL A 117 -9.05 13.57 13.35
CA VAL A 117 -10.16 14.14 14.11
C VAL A 117 -9.67 15.31 14.95
N GLU A 118 -10.38 16.43 14.88
CA GLU A 118 -10.15 17.64 15.67
C GLU A 118 -11.19 17.78 16.79
N ASP A 119 -12.47 17.53 16.49
CA ASP A 119 -13.57 17.51 17.48
C ASP A 119 -14.21 16.11 17.55
N ILE A 120 -13.74 15.31 18.51
CA ILE A 120 -14.22 13.95 18.74
C ILE A 120 -15.70 13.92 19.16
N ASP A 121 -16.17 14.92 19.89
CA ASP A 121 -17.54 14.95 20.36
C ASP A 121 -18.50 15.26 19.22
N PHE A 122 -18.10 16.13 18.28
CA PHE A 122 -18.83 16.34 17.04
C PHE A 122 -18.91 15.05 16.23
N VAL A 123 -17.77 14.40 15.98
CA VAL A 123 -17.71 13.16 15.18
C VAL A 123 -18.58 12.07 15.80
N ARG A 124 -18.49 11.83 17.12
CA ARG A 124 -19.34 10.84 17.80
C ARG A 124 -20.83 11.15 17.67
N ARG A 125 -21.23 12.42 17.83
CA ARG A 125 -22.63 12.83 17.64
C ARG A 125 -23.10 12.66 16.20
N ALA A 126 -22.23 12.93 15.23
CA ALA A 126 -22.56 12.76 13.82
C ALA A 126 -22.71 11.28 13.45
N LEU A 127 -21.80 10.42 13.90
CA LEU A 127 -21.88 8.97 13.73
C LEU A 127 -23.15 8.39 14.38
N ALA A 128 -23.45 8.78 15.61
CA ALA A 128 -24.64 8.31 16.33
C ALA A 128 -25.97 8.68 15.65
N ARG A 129 -25.99 9.73 14.80
CA ARG A 129 -27.19 10.15 14.07
C ARG A 129 -27.34 9.49 12.71
N ASN A 130 -26.23 9.14 12.06
CA ASN A 130 -26.21 8.76 10.64
C ASN A 130 -25.66 7.36 10.37
N ALA A 131 -25.23 6.63 11.42
CA ALA A 131 -24.62 5.31 11.27
C ALA A 131 -25.06 4.36 12.39
N ALA A 132 -25.05 3.07 12.09
CA ALA A 132 -25.29 2.01 13.06
C ALA A 132 -23.96 1.42 13.53
N VAL A 133 -23.80 1.22 14.84
CA VAL A 133 -22.62 0.53 15.39
C VAL A 133 -22.66 -0.94 14.96
N THR A 134 -21.65 -1.39 14.23
CA THR A 134 -21.49 -2.80 13.82
C THR A 134 -20.54 -3.55 14.75
N SER A 135 -19.57 -2.84 15.34
CA SER A 135 -18.66 -3.37 16.35
C SER A 135 -18.40 -2.31 17.40
N GLU A 136 -18.61 -2.66 18.68
CA GLU A 136 -18.27 -1.79 19.81
C GLU A 136 -16.77 -1.48 19.85
N GLU A 137 -16.34 -0.62 20.78
CA GLU A 137 -14.91 -0.29 20.92
C GLU A 137 -14.08 -1.54 21.26
N VAL A 138 -13.25 -1.97 20.32
CA VAL A 138 -12.34 -3.11 20.46
C VAL A 138 -10.89 -2.61 20.51
N LEU A 139 -10.16 -3.02 21.55
CA LEU A 139 -8.70 -2.90 21.59
C LEU A 139 -8.08 -3.94 20.64
N GLN A 140 -7.31 -3.45 19.68
CA GLN A 140 -6.59 -4.24 18.69
C GLN A 140 -5.09 -3.99 18.84
N ARG A 141 -4.28 -5.05 18.71
CA ARG A 141 -2.82 -4.97 18.60
C ARG A 141 -2.41 -5.54 17.25
N ASP A 142 -1.85 -4.69 16.41
CA ASP A 142 -1.35 -5.06 15.10
C ASP A 142 0.17 -5.20 15.18
N GLU A 143 0.67 -6.36 14.76
CA GLU A 143 2.10 -6.63 14.62
C GLU A 143 2.42 -6.86 13.14
N TYR A 144 3.44 -6.16 12.65
CA TYR A 144 3.84 -6.13 11.26
C TYR A 144 5.08 -6.99 11.06
N PHE A 145 5.12 -7.69 9.94
CA PHE A 145 6.18 -8.62 9.61
C PHE A 145 6.77 -8.30 8.25
N ASP A 146 8.09 -8.39 8.16
CA ASP A 146 8.83 -8.17 6.93
C ASP A 146 10.12 -9.01 6.95
N THR A 147 10.75 -9.09 5.80
CA THR A 147 12.13 -9.51 5.62
C THR A 147 13.10 -8.61 6.41
N PRO A 148 14.28 -9.11 6.81
CA PRO A 148 15.28 -8.32 7.54
C PRO A 148 15.72 -7.04 6.81
N ASP A 149 15.70 -7.05 5.48
CA ASP A 149 16.05 -5.92 4.60
C ASP A 149 14.86 -5.01 4.23
N ARG A 150 13.68 -5.25 4.82
CA ARG A 150 12.46 -4.43 4.64
C ARG A 150 11.95 -4.38 3.20
N THR A 151 12.11 -5.49 2.48
CA THR A 151 11.66 -5.65 1.10
C THR A 151 10.16 -5.38 0.95
N LEU A 152 9.28 -5.86 1.85
CA LEU A 152 7.83 -5.64 1.71
C LEU A 152 7.46 -4.17 1.90
N ASP A 153 7.98 -3.52 2.95
CA ASP A 153 7.77 -2.08 3.22
C ASP A 153 8.24 -1.22 2.03
N SER A 154 9.39 -1.56 1.43
CA SER A 154 9.92 -0.84 0.25
C SER A 154 9.01 -0.92 -0.99
N GLN A 155 8.14 -1.92 -1.04
CA GLN A 155 7.20 -2.17 -2.13
C GLN A 155 5.75 -1.87 -1.74
N ASP A 156 5.52 -1.27 -0.57
CA ASP A 156 4.20 -0.96 0.00
C ASP A 156 3.33 -2.20 0.25
N PHE A 157 3.95 -3.36 0.47
CA PHE A 157 3.28 -4.58 0.91
C PHE A 157 3.30 -4.71 2.43
N VAL A 158 2.23 -5.28 2.98
CA VAL A 158 2.09 -5.47 4.42
C VAL A 158 1.67 -6.90 4.72
N VAL A 159 2.42 -7.54 5.63
CA VAL A 159 1.97 -8.73 6.35
C VAL A 159 1.77 -8.34 7.80
N ARG A 160 0.59 -8.62 8.35
CA ARG A 160 0.29 -8.36 9.76
C ARG A 160 -0.39 -9.53 10.44
N ILE A 161 -0.16 -9.63 11.75
CA ILE A 161 -1.05 -10.34 12.67
C ILE A 161 -1.75 -9.28 13.52
N ARG A 162 -3.07 -9.32 13.54
CA ARG A 162 -3.90 -8.54 14.44
C ARG A 162 -4.42 -9.43 15.55
N LYS A 163 -4.27 -8.95 16.79
CA LYS A 163 -4.86 -9.56 17.98
C LYS A 163 -5.95 -8.65 18.52
N SER A 164 -7.13 -9.22 18.70
CA SER A 164 -8.22 -8.64 19.49
C SER A 164 -8.59 -9.58 20.63
N ARG A 165 -9.57 -9.21 21.46
CA ARG A 165 -10.09 -10.11 22.50
C ARG A 165 -10.78 -11.35 21.91
N SER A 166 -11.41 -11.21 20.74
CA SER A 166 -12.27 -12.22 20.15
C SER A 166 -11.56 -13.10 19.12
N ALA A 167 -10.49 -12.61 18.49
CA ALA A 167 -9.88 -13.29 17.37
C ALA A 167 -8.40 -12.95 17.18
N THR A 168 -7.72 -13.82 16.44
CA THR A 168 -6.45 -13.51 15.78
C THR A 168 -6.71 -13.48 14.28
N GLU A 169 -6.36 -12.37 13.66
CA GLU A 169 -6.55 -12.12 12.23
C GLU A 169 -5.19 -11.94 11.56
N ILE A 170 -5.08 -12.43 10.33
CA ILE A 170 -3.90 -12.28 9.49
C ILE A 170 -4.32 -11.39 8.32
N GLY A 171 -3.59 -10.30 8.12
CA GLY A 171 -3.80 -9.42 6.98
C GLY A 171 -2.63 -9.48 6.02
N MET A 172 -2.93 -9.63 4.73
CA MET A 172 -1.98 -9.45 3.63
C MET A 172 -2.50 -8.32 2.74
N LYS A 173 -1.76 -7.21 2.67
CA LYS A 173 -2.14 -6.03 1.91
C LYS A 173 -1.12 -5.80 0.80
N GLY A 174 -1.61 -5.59 -0.41
CA GLY A 174 -0.79 -5.19 -1.56
C GLY A 174 -0.48 -3.69 -1.55
N ALA A 175 0.34 -3.28 -2.52
CA ALA A 175 0.68 -1.88 -2.76
C ALA A 175 -0.57 -1.01 -2.96
N ARG A 176 -0.51 0.22 -2.45
CA ARG A 176 -1.59 1.21 -2.57
C ARG A 176 -1.55 1.87 -3.95
N PHE A 177 -2.72 1.96 -4.59
CA PHE A 177 -2.98 2.74 -5.78
C PHE A 177 -3.76 3.99 -5.37
N ARG A 178 -3.20 5.18 -5.61
CA ARG A 178 -3.77 6.42 -5.09
C ARG A 178 -4.56 7.15 -6.16
N THR A 179 -5.72 7.68 -5.77
CA THR A 179 -6.44 8.64 -6.59
C THR A 179 -5.78 10.03 -6.48
N PRO A 180 -6.01 10.94 -7.45
CA PRO A 180 -5.55 12.33 -7.34
C PRO A 180 -6.11 13.09 -6.12
N THR A 181 -7.26 12.64 -5.61
CA THR A 181 -7.99 13.24 -4.49
C THR A 181 -7.58 12.67 -3.12
N GLY A 182 -6.60 11.76 -3.08
CA GLY A 182 -5.95 11.28 -1.85
C GLY A 182 -6.58 10.04 -1.22
N GLU A 183 -7.66 9.51 -1.78
CA GLU A 183 -8.09 8.13 -1.49
C GLU A 183 -7.04 7.15 -2.03
N TYR A 184 -7.07 5.93 -1.53
CA TYR A 184 -6.27 4.88 -2.11
C TYR A 184 -6.99 3.54 -2.06
N SER A 185 -6.69 2.72 -3.07
CA SER A 185 -7.16 1.35 -3.14
C SER A 185 -6.01 0.36 -3.04
N ARG A 186 -6.29 -0.84 -2.54
CA ARG A 186 -5.32 -1.93 -2.55
C ARG A 186 -6.00 -3.28 -2.46
N VAL A 187 -5.29 -4.31 -2.89
CA VAL A 187 -5.65 -5.69 -2.59
C VAL A 187 -5.47 -5.95 -1.09
N GLU A 188 -6.50 -6.46 -0.42
CA GLU A 188 -6.48 -6.87 0.97
C GLU A 188 -7.08 -8.28 1.12
N LEU A 189 -6.34 -9.15 1.81
CA LEU A 189 -6.79 -10.48 2.18
C LEU A 189 -6.71 -10.62 3.69
N GLU A 190 -7.85 -10.93 4.32
CA GLU A 190 -7.94 -11.16 5.75
C GLU A 190 -8.41 -12.58 6.08
N PHE A 191 -7.74 -13.20 7.05
CA PHE A 191 -8.02 -14.56 7.48
C PHE A 191 -8.04 -14.65 9.01
N THR A 192 -9.04 -15.32 9.58
CA THR A 192 -9.01 -15.68 11.00
C THR A 192 -8.14 -16.92 11.22
N ALA A 193 -7.26 -16.85 12.20
CA ALA A 193 -6.40 -17.97 12.59
C ALA A 193 -6.89 -18.60 13.89
N ALA A 194 -6.87 -19.94 13.95
CA ALA A 194 -7.20 -20.70 15.16
C ALA A 194 -6.10 -20.62 16.24
N SER A 195 -4.84 -20.38 15.85
CA SER A 195 -3.71 -20.32 16.78
C SER A 195 -2.72 -19.22 16.37
N GLU A 196 -2.62 -18.18 17.20
CA GLU A 196 -1.65 -17.09 17.05
C GLU A 196 -0.22 -17.62 16.95
N GLN A 197 0.15 -18.54 17.84
CA GLN A 197 1.51 -19.07 17.93
C GLN A 197 1.92 -19.82 16.66
N GLN A 198 1.03 -20.67 16.12
CA GLN A 198 1.32 -21.41 14.88
C GLN A 198 1.55 -20.48 13.70
N VAL A 199 0.77 -19.40 13.58
CA VAL A 199 0.95 -18.41 12.51
C VAL A 199 2.29 -17.70 12.66
N ARG A 200 2.64 -17.28 13.88
CA ARG A 200 3.94 -16.63 14.15
C ARG A 200 5.12 -17.52 13.80
N ASP A 201 5.04 -18.79 14.18
CA ASP A 201 6.09 -19.76 13.88
C ASP A 201 6.21 -19.99 12.36
N GLN A 202 5.07 -20.07 11.66
CA GLN A 202 5.07 -20.18 10.20
C GLN A 202 5.68 -18.95 9.52
N ILE A 203 5.26 -17.75 9.92
CA ILE A 203 5.81 -16.47 9.38
C ILE A 203 7.33 -16.42 9.58
N ARG A 204 7.82 -16.79 10.77
CA ARG A 204 9.25 -16.83 11.08
C ARG A 204 9.99 -17.85 10.22
N MET A 205 9.44 -19.05 10.04
CA MET A 205 10.04 -20.07 9.17
C MET A 205 10.12 -19.65 7.70
N GLN A 206 9.24 -18.75 7.26
CA GLN A 206 9.30 -18.15 5.92
C GLN A 206 10.28 -16.96 5.82
N GLY A 207 11.03 -16.67 6.88
CA GLY A 207 12.07 -15.63 6.87
C GLY A 207 11.58 -14.21 7.16
N LEU A 208 10.35 -14.06 7.68
CA LEU A 208 9.83 -12.77 8.10
C LEU A 208 10.00 -12.58 9.63
N GLU A 209 10.38 -11.39 10.05
CA GLU A 209 10.52 -10.98 11.44
C GLU A 209 9.55 -9.86 11.80
N ARG A 210 9.23 -9.73 13.09
CA ARG A 210 8.38 -8.62 13.56
C ARG A 210 9.17 -7.32 13.44
N THR A 211 8.67 -6.41 12.64
CA THR A 211 9.33 -5.17 12.29
C THR A 211 8.78 -3.95 13.00
N TRP A 212 7.51 -4.01 13.38
CA TRP A 212 6.76 -2.92 14.01
C TRP A 212 5.54 -3.48 14.74
N PHE A 213 5.01 -2.73 15.70
CA PHE A 213 3.68 -3.00 16.25
C PHE A 213 2.98 -1.72 16.67
N PHE A 214 1.65 -1.75 16.71
CA PHE A 214 0.91 -0.74 17.43
C PHE A 214 -0.42 -1.25 17.99
N GLU A 215 -0.92 -0.56 19.01
CA GLU A 215 -2.27 -0.76 19.53
C GLU A 215 -3.20 0.35 19.05
N LYS A 216 -4.48 0.01 18.91
CA LYS A 216 -5.55 0.97 18.67
C LYS A 216 -6.85 0.54 19.33
N ARG A 217 -7.70 1.51 19.67
CA ARG A 217 -9.11 1.24 19.97
C ARG A 217 -9.94 1.62 18.76
N ARG A 218 -10.69 0.67 18.21
CA ARG A 218 -11.51 0.85 17.02
C ARG A 218 -12.98 0.61 17.35
N THR A 219 -13.84 1.55 17.00
CA THR A 219 -15.28 1.31 16.89
C THR A 219 -15.66 1.30 15.42
N GLU A 220 -16.46 0.34 15.00
CA GLU A 220 -16.91 0.20 13.62
C GLU A 220 -18.38 0.59 13.49
N PHE A 221 -18.67 1.34 12.43
CA PHE A 221 -19.99 1.79 12.08
C PHE A 221 -20.29 1.43 10.63
N ARG A 222 -21.54 1.09 10.33
CA ARG A 222 -22.07 1.08 8.97
C ARG A 222 -22.89 2.34 8.76
N TRP A 223 -22.55 3.12 7.73
CA TRP A 223 -23.29 4.33 7.43
C TRP A 223 -24.69 3.98 6.92
N SER A 224 -25.71 4.68 7.44
CA SER A 224 -27.11 4.39 7.10
C SER A 224 -27.34 4.53 5.59
N ASP A 225 -28.17 3.64 5.04
CA ASP A 225 -28.57 3.63 3.62
C ASP A 225 -27.43 3.40 2.61
N THR A 226 -26.27 2.92 3.06
CA THR A 226 -25.11 2.58 2.21
C THR A 226 -24.42 1.29 2.70
N ASP A 227 -23.54 0.73 1.87
CA ASP A 227 -22.67 -0.39 2.28
C ASP A 227 -21.32 0.08 2.85
N ALA A 228 -21.10 1.39 2.94
CA ALA A 228 -19.87 1.97 3.44
C ALA A 228 -19.66 1.76 4.94
N SER A 229 -18.41 1.47 5.28
CA SER A 229 -17.93 1.28 6.64
C SER A 229 -17.19 2.53 7.11
N VAL A 230 -17.41 2.91 8.35
CA VAL A 230 -16.69 4.01 9.01
C VAL A 230 -16.04 3.48 10.27
N PHE A 231 -14.75 3.77 10.45
CA PHE A 231 -13.98 3.34 11.60
C PHE A 231 -13.52 4.56 12.38
N LEU A 232 -13.84 4.58 13.67
CA LEU A 232 -13.30 5.57 14.60
C LEU A 232 -12.14 4.94 15.36
N ASP A 233 -10.93 5.41 15.08
CA ASP A 233 -9.69 4.88 15.66
C ASP A 233 -9.10 5.85 16.68
N GLU A 234 -8.80 5.35 17.88
CA GLU A 234 -7.90 5.99 18.84
C GLU A 234 -6.53 5.33 18.75
N ILE A 235 -5.50 6.12 18.47
CA ILE A 235 -4.10 5.67 18.44
C ILE A 235 -3.34 6.29 19.62
N PRO A 236 -2.52 5.53 20.36
CA PRO A 236 -1.73 6.02 21.47
C PRO A 236 -0.93 7.27 21.09
N GLU A 237 -0.95 8.28 21.98
CA GLU A 237 -0.17 9.53 21.89
C GLU A 237 -0.47 10.46 20.70
N ILE A 238 -1.09 9.96 19.64
CA ILE A 238 -1.40 10.73 18.44
C ILE A 238 -2.90 10.99 18.27
N GLY A 239 -3.78 10.37 19.08
CA GLY A 239 -5.19 10.75 19.22
C GLY A 239 -6.14 10.06 18.22
N TYR A 240 -7.23 10.73 17.86
CA TYR A 240 -8.33 10.13 17.09
C TYR A 240 -8.23 10.33 15.58
N PHE A 241 -8.74 9.35 14.83
CA PHE A 241 -8.81 9.32 13.37
C PHE A 241 -10.12 8.68 12.91
N VAL A 242 -10.55 9.06 11.71
CA VAL A 242 -11.67 8.40 11.02
C VAL A 242 -11.15 7.79 9.73
N GLU A 243 -11.44 6.51 9.51
CA GLU A 243 -11.29 5.85 8.20
C GLU A 243 -12.68 5.61 7.62
N ILE A 244 -12.86 5.88 6.33
CA ILE A 244 -14.08 5.62 5.58
C ILE A 244 -13.71 4.67 4.44
N GLU A 245 -14.38 3.53 4.39
CA GLU A 245 -14.22 2.50 3.36
C GLU A 245 -15.52 2.36 2.58
N GLY A 246 -15.45 2.50 1.26
CA GLY A 246 -16.61 2.47 0.37
C GLY A 246 -16.27 2.97 -1.03
N SER A 247 -17.28 3.14 -1.87
CA SER A 247 -17.12 3.82 -3.16
C SER A 247 -16.73 5.28 -2.97
N LEU A 248 -16.19 5.91 -4.02
CA LEU A 248 -15.76 7.31 -3.98
C LEU A 248 -16.92 8.26 -3.60
N ASP A 249 -18.10 8.02 -4.18
CA ASP A 249 -19.31 8.81 -3.90
C ASP A 249 -19.77 8.66 -2.45
N GLU A 250 -19.72 7.44 -1.89
CA GLU A 250 -20.03 7.20 -0.48
C GLU A 250 -19.02 7.90 0.44
N ILE A 251 -17.73 7.82 0.14
CA ILE A 251 -16.67 8.49 0.90
C ILE A 251 -16.91 10.00 0.94
N HIS A 252 -17.14 10.64 -0.20
CA HIS A 252 -17.37 12.09 -0.27
C HIS A 252 -18.66 12.50 0.43
N MET A 253 -19.72 11.71 0.32
CA MET A 253 -20.98 11.95 1.02
C MET A 253 -20.80 11.87 2.55
N ILE A 254 -20.11 10.86 3.06
CA ILE A 254 -19.85 10.69 4.50
C ILE A 254 -18.92 11.80 5.01
N GLU A 255 -17.88 12.14 4.24
CA GLU A 255 -16.96 13.22 4.57
C GLU A 255 -17.70 14.54 4.80
N GLN A 256 -18.68 14.89 3.95
CA GLN A 256 -19.49 16.11 4.11
C GLN A 256 -20.25 16.16 5.45
N HIS A 257 -20.70 15.02 5.97
CA HIS A 257 -21.39 14.95 7.25
C HIS A 257 -20.45 15.05 8.46
N LEU A 258 -19.18 14.66 8.28
CA LEU A 258 -18.17 14.64 9.34
C LEU A 258 -17.25 15.86 9.31
N THR A 259 -17.19 16.60 8.20
CA THR A 259 -16.18 17.64 7.90
C THR A 259 -15.93 18.64 9.03
N ALA A 260 -16.97 19.06 9.76
CA ALA A 260 -16.82 20.04 10.84
C ALA A 260 -16.07 19.52 12.09
N GLY A 261 -15.89 18.21 12.22
CA GLY A 261 -15.05 17.60 13.26
C GLY A 261 -13.77 16.97 12.73
N LEU A 262 -13.56 17.00 11.42
CA LEU A 262 -12.36 16.49 10.75
C LEU A 262 -11.41 17.65 10.42
N HIS A 263 -10.12 17.37 10.46
CA HIS A 263 -9.08 18.33 10.07
C HIS A 263 -8.65 18.08 8.63
N MET A 264 -7.48 17.48 8.43
CA MET A 264 -6.95 17.16 7.12
C MET A 264 -7.14 15.68 6.81
N LYS A 265 -7.32 15.41 5.51
CA LYS A 265 -7.13 14.08 4.95
C LYS A 265 -5.67 13.66 5.09
N ILE A 266 -5.44 12.42 5.47
CA ILE A 266 -4.12 11.87 5.75
C ILE A 266 -3.81 10.72 4.81
N ASN A 267 -2.68 10.86 4.11
CA ASN A 267 -2.21 9.85 3.15
C ASN A 267 -1.16 8.90 3.76
N ARG A 268 -0.65 9.27 4.95
CA ARG A 268 0.34 8.53 5.73
C ARG A 268 -0.31 7.41 6.54
N ASN A 269 0.43 6.34 6.79
CA ASN A 269 0.00 5.26 7.68
C ASN A 269 0.27 5.61 9.16
N TYR A 270 -0.29 4.84 10.10
CA TYR A 270 -0.13 5.12 11.53
C TYR A 270 1.32 4.99 12.04
N LYS A 271 2.14 4.11 11.44
CA LYS A 271 3.58 3.98 11.77
C LYS A 271 4.29 5.30 11.46
N GLU A 272 4.09 5.85 10.26
CA GLU A 272 4.68 7.13 9.84
C GLU A 272 4.24 8.27 10.78
N LEU A 273 2.93 8.42 11.02
CA LEU A 273 2.39 9.47 11.90
C LEU A 273 2.91 9.37 13.33
N PHE A 274 3.04 8.16 13.86
CA PHE A 274 3.53 7.94 15.21
C PHE A 274 5.02 8.27 15.32
N VAL A 275 5.84 7.78 14.38
CA VAL A 275 7.29 8.06 14.35
C VAL A 275 7.54 9.56 14.21
N GLU A 276 6.82 10.25 13.33
CA GLU A 276 6.91 11.71 13.20
C GLU A 276 6.57 12.43 14.51
N SER A 277 5.51 12.00 15.20
CA SER A 277 5.11 12.58 16.48
C SER A 277 6.16 12.39 17.58
N ARG A 278 6.80 11.21 17.65
CA ARG A 278 7.89 10.92 18.61
C ARG A 278 9.16 11.69 18.27
N ASN A 279 9.53 11.77 16.99
CA ASN A 279 10.67 12.56 16.53
C ASN A 279 10.49 14.04 16.86
N ALA A 280 9.28 14.59 16.68
CA ALA A 280 8.96 15.97 17.05
C ALA A 280 9.05 16.23 18.57
N ARG A 281 8.93 15.18 19.40
CA ARG A 281 9.17 15.22 20.85
C ARG A 281 10.64 14.99 21.24
N GLY A 282 11.54 14.82 20.26
CA GLY A 282 12.99 14.70 20.47
C GLY A 282 13.48 13.27 20.71
N GLU A 283 12.67 12.25 20.41
CA GLU A 283 13.09 10.85 20.52
C GLU A 283 13.78 10.36 19.25
N GLY A 284 14.79 9.51 19.41
CA GLY A 284 15.53 8.95 18.27
C GLY A 284 14.79 7.77 17.62
N PRO A 285 14.93 7.55 16.30
CA PRO A 285 14.27 6.44 15.58
C PRO A 285 14.49 5.06 16.19
N SER A 286 15.66 4.83 16.81
CA SER A 286 16.02 3.55 17.45
C SER A 286 15.29 3.27 18.76
N GLN A 287 14.57 4.24 19.32
CA GLN A 287 13.81 4.08 20.57
C GLN A 287 12.33 3.76 20.31
N ILE A 288 11.92 3.81 19.04
CA ILE A 288 10.54 3.66 18.64
C ILE A 288 10.37 2.24 18.09
N GLU A 289 9.99 1.30 18.96
CA GLU A 289 9.75 -0.10 18.58
C GLU A 289 8.27 -0.37 18.23
N GLY A 290 7.37 0.53 18.64
CA GLY A 290 5.94 0.47 18.43
C GLY A 290 5.17 1.49 19.25
N ALA A 291 3.84 1.44 19.17
CA ALA A 291 2.94 2.29 19.96
C ALA A 291 1.97 1.46 20.79
N GLN A 292 1.81 1.78 22.08
CA GLN A 292 0.89 1.05 22.96
C GLN A 292 0.26 1.98 23.99
N PHE A 293 -0.92 1.62 24.47
CA PHE A 293 -1.53 2.35 25.57
C PHE A 293 -0.84 1.99 26.89
N SER A 294 -0.61 2.97 27.75
CA SER A 294 0.09 2.78 29.05
C SER A 294 -0.58 1.76 29.98
N ASN A 295 -1.86 1.44 29.74
CA ASN A 295 -2.69 0.53 30.55
C ASN A 295 -3.47 -0.50 29.70
N ALA A 296 -2.93 -0.94 28.56
CA ALA A 296 -3.58 -1.99 27.76
C ALA A 296 -3.51 -3.37 28.44
N ASN A 297 -4.67 -3.95 28.76
CA ASN A 297 -4.77 -5.36 29.17
C ASN A 297 -5.62 -6.12 28.15
N PHE A 298 -4.95 -6.95 27.34
CA PHE A 298 -5.56 -8.07 26.63
C PHE A 298 -5.80 -9.21 27.64
N LYS A 299 -6.70 -8.99 28.60
CA LYS A 299 -7.26 -10.08 29.40
C LYS A 299 -8.40 -10.74 28.65
#